data_AF-A0A370JWS2-F1
#
_entry.id   AF-A0A370JWS2-F1
#
_cell.length_a   1.000
_cell.length_b   1.000
_cell.length_c   1.000
_cell.angle_alpha   90.00
_cell.angle_beta   90.00
_cell.angle_gamma   90.00
#
_symmetry.space_group_name_H-M   'P 1'
#
loop_
_entity.id
_entity.type
_entity.pdbx_description
1 polymer ?
#
loop_
_entity_poly.entity_id
_entity_poly.type
_entity_poly.pdbx_seq_one_letter_code
_entity_poly.pdbx_strand_id
1 'polypeptide(L)'
;MRYASLLLGLLLAACTAPRGGEGAQTGGGEGAFIRTALVLYGRFGQSHPGDCYPLAEAARFHLVEMSPSSYNTRWCEVRNNRELNAHHELKRLNPQVRILIYQMGPGQLIVSRFDPVVQEEWEWIKREHGRGSPDRWAGLGARTGEYLRALPYPAERAMVLGNSNWQRHWMESRHHRLWGAWGQPGHQDRGGRSFDSRGADGIFLDGMQYGVSWQSGWCPESLYDEQNNRCGERDHPADYYLELRGVLYTHQNGLPVT
;
A
#
# COMPACT_ATOMS: atom_id res chain seq x y z
N MET A 1 -9.23 20.13 -9.97
CA MET A 1 -8.48 19.95 -8.72
C MET A 1 -7.13 19.36 -9.05
N ARG A 2 -6.04 20.09 -8.81
CA ARG A 2 -4.68 19.60 -8.98
C ARG A 2 -4.26 19.02 -7.63
N TYR A 3 -4.10 17.71 -7.53
CA TYR A 3 -3.55 17.06 -6.35
C TYR A 3 -2.03 17.24 -6.39
N ALA A 4 -1.50 18.07 -5.51
CA ALA A 4 -0.08 18.09 -5.19
C ALA A 4 0.13 17.01 -4.11
N SER A 5 0.46 15.79 -4.52
CA SER A 5 0.93 14.76 -3.59
C SER A 5 2.32 15.16 -3.11
N LEU A 6 2.44 15.39 -1.80
CA LEU A 6 3.71 15.60 -1.12
C LEU A 6 4.58 14.35 -1.32
N LEU A 7 5.75 14.52 -1.93
CA LEU A 7 6.80 13.50 -1.99
C LEU A 7 7.30 13.22 -0.57
N LEU A 8 6.92 12.08 0.00
CA LEU A 8 7.52 11.55 1.22
C LEU A 8 8.74 10.70 0.84
N GLY A 9 9.87 10.96 1.48
CA GLY A 9 11.16 10.35 1.16
C GLY A 9 11.17 8.83 1.28
N LEU A 10 11.71 8.18 0.24
CA LEU A 10 12.08 6.76 0.28
C LEU A 10 13.16 6.53 1.35
N LEU A 11 12.85 5.74 2.37
CA LEU A 11 13.84 5.03 3.17
C LEU A 11 13.61 3.53 2.95
N LEU A 12 14.40 2.94 2.06
CA LEU A 12 14.53 1.48 1.97
C LEU A 12 15.30 1.02 3.22
N ALA A 13 14.57 0.55 4.23
CA ALA A 13 15.19 -0.10 5.39
C ALA A 13 15.76 -1.46 4.93
N ALA A 14 17.07 -1.53 4.76
CA ALA A 14 17.77 -2.80 4.65
C ALA A 14 17.77 -3.46 6.04
N CYS A 15 16.97 -4.53 6.21
CA CYS A 15 17.06 -5.38 7.39
C CYS A 15 18.47 -5.98 7.47
N THR A 16 19.32 -5.47 8.34
CA THR A 16 20.63 -6.06 8.63
C THR A 16 20.43 -7.33 9.44
N ALA A 17 20.63 -8.49 8.80
CA ALA A 17 20.77 -9.76 9.49
C ALA A 17 22.06 -9.77 10.35
N PRO A 18 22.07 -10.49 11.49
CA PRO A 18 23.21 -10.48 12.41
C PRO A 18 24.44 -11.16 11.79
N ARG A 19 25.60 -10.56 12.02
CA ARG A 19 26.93 -11.04 11.63
C ARG A 19 27.27 -12.33 12.39
N GLY A 20 27.55 -13.39 11.65
CA GLY A 20 28.25 -14.57 12.15
C GLY A 20 28.77 -15.42 11.00
N GLY A 21 30.09 -15.40 10.77
CA GLY A 21 30.77 -16.27 9.80
C GLY A 21 31.71 -15.51 8.88
N GLU A 22 32.98 -15.45 9.26
CA GLU A 22 34.09 -15.05 8.39
C GLU A 22 34.17 -15.95 7.15
N GLY A 23 34.34 -15.35 5.97
CA GLY A 23 34.70 -16.09 4.75
C GLY A 23 33.69 -16.03 3.61
N ALA A 24 33.24 -14.84 3.21
CA ALA A 24 32.75 -14.62 1.85
C ALA A 24 33.10 -13.19 1.44
N GLN A 25 33.69 -13.02 0.26
CA GLN A 25 33.85 -11.72 -0.37
C GLN A 25 32.49 -11.03 -0.41
N THR A 26 32.30 -10.08 0.49
CA THR A 26 31.14 -9.19 0.48
C THR A 26 31.35 -8.26 -0.70
N GLY A 27 30.92 -8.70 -1.89
CA GLY A 27 30.31 -7.81 -2.88
C GLY A 27 29.06 -7.22 -2.24
N GLY A 28 29.27 -6.38 -1.22
CA GLY A 28 28.26 -5.56 -0.59
C GLY A 28 27.86 -4.55 -1.63
N GLY A 29 26.89 -4.91 -2.45
CA GLY A 29 26.17 -3.94 -3.25
C GLY A 29 25.56 -2.95 -2.28
N GLU A 30 26.23 -1.80 -2.11
CA GLU A 30 25.54 -0.58 -1.73
C GLU A 30 24.24 -0.54 -2.53
N GLY A 31 23.10 -0.44 -1.86
CA GLY A 31 21.81 -0.40 -2.54
C GLY A 31 21.89 0.64 -3.66
N ALA A 32 21.79 0.19 -4.90
CA ALA A 32 22.03 1.04 -6.06
C ALA A 32 21.12 2.26 -5.97
N PHE A 33 21.71 3.45 -5.89
CA PHE A 33 20.97 4.69 -5.76
C PHE A 33 19.99 4.84 -6.94
N ILE A 34 18.69 4.96 -6.64
CA ILE A 34 17.65 5.19 -7.64
C ILE A 34 17.71 6.65 -8.09
N ARG A 35 18.22 6.90 -9.30
CA ARG A 35 18.45 8.28 -9.80
C ARG A 35 17.18 8.93 -10.34
N THR A 36 16.28 8.16 -10.93
CA THR A 36 15.04 8.66 -11.53
C THR A 36 13.90 7.70 -11.22
N ALA A 37 12.76 8.27 -10.83
CA ALA A 37 11.55 7.51 -10.52
C ALA A 37 10.37 8.07 -11.32
N LEU A 38 9.51 7.18 -11.79
CA LEU A 38 8.24 7.47 -12.43
C LEU A 38 7.12 6.89 -11.57
N VAL A 39 6.19 7.73 -11.14
CA VAL A 39 5.06 7.32 -10.29
C VAL A 39 3.76 7.45 -11.08
N LEU A 40 3.05 6.34 -11.24
CA LEU A 40 1.93 6.17 -12.16
C LEU A 40 0.68 5.69 -11.43
N TYR A 41 -0.17 6.62 -11.00
CA TYR A 41 -1.45 6.32 -10.38
C TYR A 41 -2.64 6.69 -11.25
N GLY A 42 -3.74 5.97 -11.07
CA GLY A 42 -5.00 6.28 -11.73
C GLY A 42 -4.89 6.19 -13.26
N ARG A 43 -5.18 7.28 -13.95
CA ARG A 43 -5.30 7.33 -15.42
C ARG A 43 -4.04 7.87 -16.09
N PHE A 44 -2.87 7.30 -15.77
CA PHE A 44 -1.55 7.84 -16.11
C PHE A 44 -1.19 7.94 -17.62
N GLY A 45 -2.06 7.53 -18.54
CA GLY A 45 -1.91 7.75 -19.98
C GLY A 45 -2.75 8.89 -20.57
N GLN A 46 -3.67 9.49 -19.79
CA GLN A 46 -4.60 10.51 -20.32
C GLN A 46 -3.94 11.82 -20.75
N SER A 47 -2.75 12.11 -20.23
CA SER A 47 -1.99 13.31 -20.63
C SER A 47 -1.19 13.12 -21.92
N HIS A 48 -1.19 11.92 -22.50
CA HIS A 48 -0.42 11.59 -23.70
C HIS A 48 -1.30 11.45 -24.94
N PRO A 49 -0.78 11.75 -26.14
CA PRO A 49 -1.48 11.49 -27.39
C PRO A 49 -1.95 10.04 -27.49
N GLY A 50 -3.21 9.84 -27.89
CA GLY A 50 -3.79 8.49 -27.97
C GLY A 50 -4.17 7.89 -26.62
N ASP A 51 -4.19 8.68 -25.55
CA ASP A 51 -4.68 8.28 -24.24
C ASP A 51 -3.86 7.15 -23.59
N CYS A 52 -2.58 7.04 -23.98
CA CYS A 52 -1.63 6.00 -23.58
C CYS A 52 -0.20 6.53 -23.30
N TYR A 53 0.49 5.96 -22.32
CA TYR A 53 1.88 6.20 -21.96
C TYR A 53 2.82 5.23 -22.72
N PRO A 54 3.87 5.70 -23.43
CA PRO A 54 4.79 4.81 -24.17
C PRO A 54 5.74 4.02 -23.25
N LEU A 55 5.91 2.72 -23.48
CA LEU A 55 6.86 1.90 -22.70
C LEU A 55 8.31 2.39 -22.84
N ALA A 56 8.71 2.83 -24.04
CA ALA A 56 10.05 3.36 -24.28
C ALA A 56 10.35 4.63 -23.46
N GLU A 57 9.34 5.46 -23.19
CA GLU A 57 9.50 6.64 -22.34
C GLU A 57 9.67 6.23 -20.87
N ALA A 58 8.84 5.31 -20.38
CA ALA A 58 8.92 4.81 -19.01
C ALA A 58 10.21 4.05 -18.73
N ALA A 59 10.76 3.34 -19.72
CA ALA A 59 12.02 2.62 -19.60
C ALA A 59 13.24 3.52 -19.31
N ARG A 60 13.11 4.86 -19.49
CA ARG A 60 14.16 5.83 -19.14
C ARG A 60 14.35 6.03 -17.64
N PHE A 61 13.43 5.51 -16.82
CA PHE A 61 13.47 5.63 -15.36
C PHE A 61 14.14 4.41 -14.72
N HIS A 62 14.79 4.61 -13.57
CA HIS A 62 15.39 3.51 -12.79
C HIS A 62 14.36 2.82 -11.90
N LEU A 63 13.30 3.54 -11.53
CA LEU A 63 12.17 3.04 -10.76
C LEU A 63 10.87 3.44 -11.46
N VAL A 64 9.97 2.48 -11.64
CA VAL A 64 8.59 2.71 -12.03
C VAL A 64 7.70 2.18 -10.92
N GLU A 65 6.96 3.08 -10.29
CA GLU A 65 5.96 2.77 -9.30
C GLU A 65 4.57 2.91 -9.93
N MET A 66 3.69 1.92 -9.77
CA MET A 66 2.36 1.99 -10.38
C MET A 66 1.25 1.37 -9.53
N SER A 67 0.04 1.93 -9.64
CA SER A 67 -1.15 1.34 -9.00
C SER A 67 -1.60 0.06 -9.72
N PRO A 68 -2.14 -0.95 -9.01
CA PRO A 68 -2.69 -2.18 -9.61
C PRO A 68 -4.03 -1.95 -10.36
N SER A 69 -4.33 -0.72 -10.78
CA SER A 69 -5.59 -0.35 -11.41
C SER A 69 -5.73 -0.98 -12.80
N SER A 70 -6.80 -1.74 -12.98
CA SER A 70 -7.23 -2.41 -14.21
C SER A 70 -7.94 -1.51 -15.23
N TYR A 71 -8.15 -0.23 -14.93
CA TYR A 71 -8.75 0.70 -15.88
C TYR A 71 -7.70 1.13 -16.89
N ASN A 72 -7.34 0.17 -17.74
CA ASN A 72 -6.33 0.25 -18.77
C ASN A 72 -4.93 0.51 -18.17
N THR A 73 -4.12 -0.54 -18.14
CA THR A 73 -2.71 -0.43 -18.52
C THR A 73 -2.67 0.33 -19.85
N ARG A 74 -2.66 1.66 -19.76
CA ARG A 74 -2.62 2.60 -20.87
C ARG A 74 -1.21 2.62 -21.43
N TRP A 75 -0.51 1.50 -21.43
CA TRP A 75 0.72 1.37 -22.17
C TRP A 75 0.34 1.30 -23.64
N CYS A 76 0.94 2.16 -24.46
CA CYS A 76 0.56 2.28 -25.87
C CYS A 76 0.65 0.93 -26.60
N GLU A 77 1.64 0.13 -26.24
CA GLU A 77 1.95 -1.16 -26.82
C GLU A 77 1.01 -2.27 -26.30
N VAL A 78 0.73 -2.31 -24.98
CA VAL A 78 -0.20 -3.29 -24.38
C VAL A 78 -1.64 -3.07 -24.88
N ARG A 79 -2.03 -1.82 -25.11
CA ARG A 79 -3.38 -1.50 -25.61
C ARG A 79 -3.72 -2.28 -26.89
N ASN A 80 -2.72 -2.49 -27.74
CA ASN A 80 -2.88 -3.16 -29.03
C ASN A 80 -2.53 -4.66 -28.98
N ASN A 81 -2.01 -5.14 -27.84
CA ASN A 81 -1.67 -6.54 -27.63
C ASN A 81 -1.87 -6.93 -26.16
N ARG A 82 -3.01 -7.57 -25.85
CA ARG A 82 -3.36 -7.99 -24.48
C ARG A 82 -2.50 -9.14 -23.93
N GLU A 83 -1.75 -9.83 -24.78
CA GLU A 83 -0.80 -10.88 -24.37
C GLU A 83 0.53 -10.28 -23.89
N LEU A 84 0.79 -9.01 -24.24
CA LEU A 84 2.01 -8.30 -23.87
C LEU A 84 1.93 -7.85 -22.40
N ASN A 85 2.87 -8.33 -21.60
CA ASN A 85 3.07 -7.89 -20.23
C ASN A 85 3.98 -6.64 -20.22
N ALA A 86 3.46 -5.51 -19.74
CA ALA A 86 4.19 -4.25 -19.70
C ALA A 86 5.49 -4.33 -18.88
N HIS A 87 5.50 -5.05 -17.77
CA HIS A 87 6.66 -5.13 -16.90
C HIS A 87 7.82 -5.88 -17.57
N HIS A 88 7.52 -6.98 -18.27
CA HIS A 88 8.50 -7.71 -19.06
C HIS A 88 9.05 -6.85 -20.19
N GLU A 89 8.21 -6.08 -20.89
CA GLU A 89 8.68 -5.18 -21.93
C GLU A 89 9.51 -4.01 -21.38
N LEU A 90 9.12 -3.42 -20.25
CA LEU A 90 9.94 -2.40 -19.57
C LEU A 90 11.31 -2.97 -19.20
N LYS A 91 11.37 -4.19 -18.66
CA LYS A 91 12.64 -4.86 -18.33
C LYS A 91 13.44 -5.24 -19.57
N ARG A 92 12.80 -5.56 -20.69
CA ARG A 92 13.50 -5.78 -21.97
C ARG A 92 14.16 -4.49 -22.47
N LEU A 93 13.47 -3.35 -22.34
CA LEU A 93 13.96 -2.03 -22.76
C LEU A 93 15.02 -1.46 -21.79
N ASN A 94 14.86 -1.72 -20.49
CA ASN A 94 15.80 -1.34 -19.45
C ASN A 94 15.90 -2.46 -18.40
N PRO A 95 16.89 -3.37 -18.51
CA PRO A 95 17.06 -4.49 -17.57
C PRO A 95 17.32 -4.09 -16.12
N GLN A 96 17.69 -2.82 -15.87
CA GLN A 96 17.97 -2.30 -14.53
C GLN A 96 16.74 -1.66 -13.88
N VAL A 97 15.62 -1.49 -14.61
CA VAL A 97 14.41 -0.88 -14.06
C VAL A 97 13.86 -1.72 -12.90
N ARG A 98 13.56 -1.05 -11.80
CA ARG A 98 12.78 -1.59 -10.70
C ARG A 98 11.32 -1.22 -10.88
N ILE A 99 10.44 -2.20 -10.76
CA ILE A 99 9.01 -2.01 -10.94
C ILE A 99 8.33 -2.35 -9.62
N LEU A 100 7.71 -1.35 -8.99
CA LEU A 100 7.00 -1.51 -7.72
C LEU A 100 5.51 -1.30 -7.91
N ILE A 101 4.71 -2.16 -7.30
CA ILE A 101 3.25 -2.07 -7.32
C ILE A 101 2.80 -1.38 -6.04
N TYR A 102 2.13 -0.24 -6.18
CA TYR A 102 1.56 0.48 -5.04
C TYR A 102 0.55 -0.39 -4.29
N GLN A 103 0.68 -0.43 -2.98
CA GLN A 103 -0.29 -0.99 -2.05
C GLN A 103 -0.46 -0.05 -0.86
N MET A 104 -1.70 0.09 -0.41
CA MET A 104 -1.95 0.63 0.92
C MET A 104 -1.50 -0.39 1.96
N GLY A 105 -0.54 0.03 2.78
CA GLY A 105 0.08 -0.75 3.84
C GLY A 105 -0.88 -1.08 4.98
N PRO A 106 -0.44 -1.89 5.95
CA PRO A 106 -1.28 -2.39 7.02
C PRO A 106 -1.73 -1.33 8.02
N GLY A 107 -1.29 -0.07 7.95
CA GLY A 107 -1.87 0.97 8.82
C GLY A 107 -3.30 1.36 8.39
N GLN A 108 -3.70 1.02 7.17
CA GLN A 108 -4.98 1.43 6.60
C GLN A 108 -5.62 0.34 5.72
N LEU A 109 -6.94 0.20 5.79
CA LEU A 109 -7.74 -0.63 4.87
C LEU A 109 -8.58 0.28 3.97
N ILE A 110 -8.43 0.17 2.64
CA ILE A 110 -9.25 0.93 1.68
C ILE A 110 -10.57 0.20 1.40
N VAL A 111 -11.61 0.57 2.12
CA VAL A 111 -12.99 0.09 1.92
C VAL A 111 -13.67 0.94 0.85
N SER A 112 -13.60 0.46 -0.40
CA SER A 112 -14.22 1.12 -1.55
C SER A 112 -15.56 0.48 -1.89
N ARG A 113 -16.60 1.29 -2.10
CA ARG A 113 -17.90 0.84 -2.63
C ARG A 113 -17.82 0.16 -4.00
N PHE A 114 -16.71 0.37 -4.72
CA PHE A 114 -16.46 -0.23 -6.03
C PHE A 114 -15.70 -1.56 -5.96
N ASP A 115 -15.36 -2.01 -4.74
CA ASP A 115 -14.70 -3.29 -4.49
C ASP A 115 -15.52 -4.07 -3.44
N PRO A 116 -16.53 -4.84 -3.86
CA PRO A 116 -17.41 -5.56 -2.94
C PRO A 116 -16.65 -6.58 -2.07
N VAL A 117 -15.52 -7.09 -2.56
CA VAL A 117 -14.69 -8.04 -1.81
C VAL A 117 -14.07 -7.37 -0.59
N VAL A 118 -13.57 -6.13 -0.73
CA VAL A 118 -13.02 -5.40 0.41
C VAL A 118 -14.12 -4.90 1.35
N GLN A 119 -15.33 -4.63 0.84
CA GLN A 119 -16.48 -4.34 1.70
C GLN A 119 -16.86 -5.57 2.55
N GLU A 120 -16.94 -6.76 1.95
CA GLU A 120 -17.17 -8.03 2.66
C GLU A 120 -16.07 -8.29 3.71
N GLU A 121 -14.81 -8.03 3.35
CA GLU A 121 -13.66 -8.14 4.25
C GLU A 121 -13.79 -7.19 5.46
N TRP A 122 -14.22 -5.95 5.26
CA TRP A 122 -14.42 -5.00 6.34
C TRP A 122 -15.53 -5.43 7.31
N GLU A 123 -16.66 -5.90 6.79
CA GLU A 123 -17.76 -6.38 7.64
C GLU A 123 -17.37 -7.67 8.40
N TRP A 124 -16.57 -8.54 7.79
CA TRP A 124 -15.97 -9.68 8.49
C TRP A 124 -15.02 -9.23 9.61
N ILE A 125 -14.11 -8.28 9.35
CA ILE A 125 -13.22 -7.72 10.37
C ILE A 125 -14.02 -7.13 11.53
N LYS A 126 -15.08 -6.35 11.27
CA LYS A 126 -15.92 -5.77 12.33
C LYS A 126 -16.59 -6.82 13.20
N ARG A 127 -16.95 -7.97 12.62
CA ARG A 127 -17.63 -9.06 13.33
C ARG A 127 -16.68 -9.92 14.15
N GLU A 128 -15.55 -10.33 13.58
CA GLU A 128 -14.62 -11.30 14.21
C GLU A 128 -13.47 -10.62 14.97
N HIS A 129 -12.99 -9.47 14.47
CA HIS A 129 -11.78 -8.78 14.92
C HIS A 129 -12.06 -7.29 15.27
N GLY A 130 -13.31 -6.99 15.62
CA GLY A 130 -13.81 -5.62 15.83
C GLY A 130 -13.61 -5.08 17.25
N ARG A 131 -14.34 -4.00 17.58
CA ARG A 131 -14.23 -3.22 18.84
C ARG A 131 -14.25 -4.05 20.13
N GLY A 132 -15.02 -5.14 20.16
CA GLY A 132 -15.16 -6.01 21.34
C GLY A 132 -14.24 -7.24 21.35
N SER A 133 -13.43 -7.43 20.30
CA SER A 133 -12.58 -8.61 20.17
C SER A 133 -11.26 -8.43 20.96
N PRO A 134 -10.76 -9.48 21.64
CA PRO A 134 -9.42 -9.46 22.22
C PRO A 134 -8.31 -9.41 21.15
N ASP A 135 -8.62 -9.84 19.92
CA ASP A 135 -7.75 -9.73 18.76
C ASP A 135 -8.25 -8.62 17.82
N ARG A 136 -8.35 -7.40 18.34
CA ARG A 136 -8.85 -6.26 17.56
C ARG A 136 -7.86 -5.87 16.46
N TRP A 137 -8.35 -5.80 15.22
CA TRP A 137 -7.56 -5.40 14.05
C TRP A 137 -7.81 -3.96 13.60
N ALA A 138 -8.97 -3.39 13.93
CA ALA A 138 -9.31 -2.02 13.56
C ALA A 138 -8.85 -1.01 14.63
N GLY A 139 -8.29 0.12 14.18
CA GLY A 139 -8.01 1.26 15.03
C GLY A 139 -9.30 1.94 15.45
N LEU A 140 -9.43 2.26 16.73
CA LEU A 140 -10.60 2.93 17.29
C LEU A 140 -10.26 4.36 17.72
N GLY A 141 -11.25 5.25 17.69
CA GLY A 141 -11.14 6.61 18.21
C GLY A 141 -10.75 6.61 19.69
N ALA A 142 -9.75 7.42 20.05
CA ALA A 142 -9.30 7.58 21.42
C ALA A 142 -10.40 8.16 22.31
N ARG A 143 -11.23 9.05 21.77
CA ARG A 143 -12.34 9.67 22.53
C ARG A 143 -13.64 8.90 22.40
N THR A 144 -13.96 8.44 21.19
CA THR A 144 -15.27 7.85 20.89
C THR A 144 -15.31 6.32 21.04
N GLY A 145 -14.15 5.66 20.93
CA GLY A 145 -14.06 4.21 20.84
C GLY A 145 -14.66 3.64 19.56
N GLU A 146 -14.94 4.46 18.54
CA GLU A 146 -15.55 4.05 17.28
C GLU A 146 -14.53 3.74 16.19
N TYR A 147 -14.95 3.00 15.17
CA TYR A 147 -14.14 2.83 13.97
C TYR A 147 -13.87 4.17 13.32
N LEU A 148 -12.67 4.31 12.76
CA LEU A 148 -12.20 5.56 12.19
C LEU A 148 -12.10 5.46 10.67
N ARG A 149 -12.56 6.52 9.99
CA ARG A 149 -12.29 6.75 8.58
C ARG A 149 -11.46 8.01 8.34
N ALA A 150 -10.58 7.99 7.34
CA ALA A 150 -9.72 9.13 7.06
C ALA A 150 -10.52 10.27 6.42
N LEU A 151 -10.27 11.53 6.79
CA LEU A 151 -10.95 12.68 6.19
C LEU A 151 -10.56 12.95 4.73
N PRO A 152 -9.27 12.88 4.33
CA PRO A 152 -8.89 13.11 2.95
C PRO A 152 -9.41 12.01 2.01
N TYR A 153 -9.52 10.78 2.55
CA TYR A 153 -9.94 9.58 1.83
C TYR A 153 -10.92 8.77 2.68
N PRO A 154 -12.22 9.08 2.66
CA PRO A 154 -13.24 8.42 3.50
C PRO A 154 -13.43 6.92 3.26
N ALA A 155 -12.81 6.38 2.21
CA ALA A 155 -12.71 4.95 1.96
C ALA A 155 -11.71 4.27 2.90
N GLU A 156 -10.73 4.97 3.44
CA GLU A 156 -9.71 4.40 4.31
C GLU A 156 -10.26 4.17 5.72
N ARG A 157 -9.87 3.06 6.34
CA ARG A 157 -10.11 2.71 7.74
C ARG A 157 -8.80 2.61 8.48
N ALA A 158 -8.76 3.11 9.72
CA ALA A 158 -7.59 2.93 10.57
C ALA A 158 -7.48 1.46 10.99
N MET A 159 -6.29 0.88 10.85
CA MET A 159 -6.01 -0.50 11.23
C MET A 159 -4.89 -0.54 12.26
N VAL A 160 -4.93 -1.51 13.19
CA VAL A 160 -3.95 -1.64 14.26
C VAL A 160 -2.62 -2.11 13.69
N LEU A 161 -1.71 -1.18 13.43
CA LEU A 161 -0.43 -1.48 12.79
C LEU A 161 0.38 -2.48 13.62
N GLY A 162 0.31 -2.42 14.96
CA GLY A 162 1.00 -3.35 15.87
C GLY A 162 0.37 -4.74 15.99
N ASN A 163 -0.81 -5.01 15.39
CA ASN A 163 -1.44 -6.32 15.48
C ASN A 163 -0.83 -7.30 14.46
N SER A 164 -0.10 -8.31 14.95
CA SER A 164 0.59 -9.29 14.11
C SER A 164 -0.34 -10.20 13.29
N ASN A 165 -1.56 -10.50 13.76
CA ASN A 165 -2.53 -11.30 13.02
C ASN A 165 -3.07 -10.52 11.83
N TRP A 166 -3.39 -9.24 12.05
CA TRP A 166 -3.76 -8.32 10.98
C TRP A 166 -2.62 -8.17 9.95
N GLN A 167 -1.38 -7.94 10.39
CA GLN A 167 -0.24 -7.85 9.48
C GLN A 167 -0.09 -9.12 8.62
N ARG A 168 -0.24 -10.31 9.23
CA ARG A 168 -0.19 -11.58 8.51
C ARG A 168 -1.30 -11.68 7.46
N HIS A 169 -2.54 -11.44 7.87
CA HIS A 169 -3.70 -11.46 6.96
C HIS A 169 -3.53 -10.46 5.80
N TRP A 170 -3.05 -9.25 6.10
CA TRP A 170 -2.75 -8.24 5.09
C TRP A 170 -1.69 -8.75 4.10
N MET A 171 -0.57 -9.29 4.59
CA MET A 171 0.50 -9.82 3.73
C MET A 171 0.00 -10.96 2.84
N GLU A 172 -0.73 -11.92 3.41
CA GLU A 172 -1.26 -13.08 2.68
C GLU A 172 -2.28 -12.66 1.62
N SER A 173 -3.20 -11.76 1.96
CA SER A 173 -4.20 -11.26 1.03
C SER A 173 -3.58 -10.47 -0.13
N ARG A 174 -2.55 -9.63 0.13
CA ARG A 174 -1.83 -8.89 -0.92
C ARG A 174 -0.97 -9.82 -1.77
N HIS A 175 -0.30 -10.78 -1.16
CA HIS A 175 0.43 -11.80 -1.91
C HIS A 175 -0.51 -12.58 -2.85
N HIS A 176 -1.66 -13.03 -2.35
CA HIS A 176 -2.63 -13.75 -3.17
C HIS A 176 -3.20 -12.89 -4.31
N ARG A 177 -3.52 -11.62 -4.03
CA ARG A 177 -4.05 -10.69 -5.05
C ARG A 177 -3.02 -10.34 -6.12
N LEU A 178 -1.78 -10.12 -5.73
CA LEU A 178 -0.73 -9.66 -6.64
C LEU A 178 -0.01 -10.82 -7.31
N TRP A 179 0.37 -11.88 -6.62
CA TRP A 179 1.19 -12.97 -7.17
C TRP A 179 0.50 -14.33 -7.18
N GLY A 180 -0.65 -14.47 -6.50
CA GLY A 180 -1.49 -15.65 -6.56
C GLY A 180 -2.35 -15.68 -7.83
N ALA A 181 -3.47 -16.42 -7.78
CA ALA A 181 -4.35 -16.64 -8.93
C ALA A 181 -4.85 -15.33 -9.58
N TRP A 182 -4.99 -14.26 -8.79
CA TRP A 182 -5.55 -12.99 -9.25
C TRP A 182 -4.57 -12.11 -10.02
N GLY A 183 -3.27 -12.34 -9.83
CA GLY A 183 -2.20 -11.63 -10.53
C GLY A 183 -1.76 -12.29 -11.83
N GLN A 184 -2.37 -13.43 -12.19
CA GLN A 184 -2.04 -14.17 -13.39
C GLN A 184 -2.81 -13.62 -14.60
N PRO A 185 -2.22 -13.70 -15.81
CA PRO A 185 -2.90 -13.29 -17.04
C PRO A 185 -4.22 -14.04 -17.21
N GLY A 186 -5.26 -13.32 -17.65
CA GLY A 186 -6.59 -13.87 -17.89
C GLY A 186 -7.48 -13.96 -16.65
N HIS A 187 -6.94 -13.78 -15.43
CA HIS A 187 -7.78 -13.67 -14.24
C HIS A 187 -8.42 -12.28 -14.18
N GLN A 188 -9.75 -12.25 -14.11
CA GLN A 188 -10.51 -11.05 -13.79
C GLN A 188 -11.01 -11.18 -12.37
N ASP A 189 -10.82 -10.15 -11.55
CA ASP A 189 -11.53 -10.09 -10.28
C ASP A 189 -13.04 -9.94 -10.50
N ARG A 190 -13.83 -9.96 -9.42
CA ARG A 190 -15.30 -9.81 -9.49
C ARG A 190 -15.76 -8.50 -10.15
N GLY A 191 -14.88 -7.50 -10.31
CA GLY A 191 -15.13 -6.25 -11.03
C GLY A 191 -14.69 -6.27 -12.49
N GLY A 192 -14.32 -7.43 -13.05
CA GLY A 192 -13.82 -7.55 -14.43
C GLY A 192 -12.39 -7.02 -14.60
N ARG A 193 -11.67 -6.82 -13.50
CA ARG A 193 -10.36 -6.15 -13.46
C ARG A 193 -9.26 -7.20 -13.56
N SER A 194 -8.38 -7.09 -14.56
CA SER A 194 -7.19 -7.93 -14.68
C SER A 194 -5.94 -7.08 -14.50
N PHE A 195 -5.04 -7.48 -13.62
CA PHE A 195 -3.71 -6.88 -13.46
C PHE A 195 -2.67 -7.99 -13.50
N ASP A 196 -1.68 -7.88 -14.40
CA ASP A 196 -0.62 -8.86 -14.54
C ASP A 196 0.64 -8.35 -13.83
N SER A 197 0.91 -8.89 -12.65
CA SER A 197 2.03 -8.48 -11.81
C SER A 197 3.36 -9.11 -12.21
N ARG A 198 3.36 -10.09 -13.12
CA ARG A 198 4.58 -10.80 -13.52
C ARG A 198 5.60 -9.77 -14.01
N GLY A 199 6.85 -9.94 -13.58
CA GLY A 199 7.92 -8.99 -13.86
C GLY A 199 8.02 -7.80 -12.91
N ALA A 200 7.10 -7.61 -11.95
CA ALA A 200 7.31 -6.63 -10.88
C ALA A 200 8.39 -7.11 -9.89
N ASP A 201 9.17 -6.17 -9.35
CA ASP A 201 10.22 -6.45 -8.36
C ASP A 201 9.72 -6.40 -6.91
N GLY A 202 8.52 -5.84 -6.67
CA GLY A 202 7.97 -5.77 -5.32
C GLY A 202 6.76 -4.83 -5.20
N ILE A 203 6.47 -4.44 -3.97
CA ILE A 203 5.43 -3.47 -3.62
C ILE A 203 6.04 -2.15 -3.13
N PHE A 204 5.38 -1.05 -3.48
CA PHE A 204 5.58 0.22 -2.79
C PHE A 204 4.47 0.37 -1.76
N LEU A 205 4.84 0.62 -0.50
CA LEU A 205 3.90 0.69 0.62
C LEU A 205 3.64 2.12 1.03
N ASP A 206 2.38 2.52 0.90
CA ASP A 206 1.84 3.74 1.53
C ASP A 206 1.11 3.38 2.83
N GLY A 207 0.66 4.34 3.62
CA GLY A 207 -0.16 4.06 4.81
C GLY A 207 0.52 3.17 5.85
N MET A 208 1.85 3.17 5.91
CA MET A 208 2.66 2.46 6.92
C MET A 208 2.62 3.10 8.31
N GLN A 209 1.70 4.04 8.50
CA GLN A 209 1.49 4.81 9.70
C GLN A 209 0.01 5.19 9.71
N TYR A 210 -0.58 5.32 10.90
CA TYR A 210 -1.84 6.07 11.02
C TYR A 210 -1.55 7.47 10.47
N GLY A 211 -2.10 7.81 9.30
CA GLY A 211 -1.72 9.00 8.51
C GLY A 211 -1.29 10.20 9.36
N VAL A 212 -0.06 10.68 9.14
CA VAL A 212 0.62 11.66 9.98
C VAL A 212 0.00 13.04 9.81
N SER A 213 -0.11 13.70 10.96
CA SER A 213 -0.50 15.08 11.21
C SER A 213 -2.01 15.32 11.37
N TRP A 214 -2.34 15.92 12.50
CA TRP A 214 -3.61 16.49 12.94
C TRP A 214 -4.44 17.21 11.85
N GLN A 215 -3.81 17.64 10.76
CA GLN A 215 -4.43 18.32 9.64
C GLN A 215 -5.26 17.36 8.77
N SER A 216 -4.86 16.10 8.66
CA SER A 216 -5.46 15.07 7.80
C SER A 216 -6.36 14.09 8.56
N GLY A 217 -6.82 14.48 9.76
CA GLY A 217 -7.30 13.62 10.84
C GLY A 217 -8.39 12.58 10.53
N TRP A 218 -8.80 11.88 11.59
CA TRP A 218 -9.76 10.79 11.49
C TRP A 218 -11.16 11.24 11.89
N CYS A 219 -12.17 10.59 11.35
CA CYS A 219 -13.57 10.76 11.74
C CYS A 219 -14.11 9.43 12.30
N PRO A 220 -14.77 9.44 13.47
CA PRO A 220 -15.65 8.36 13.88
C PRO A 220 -16.67 8.06 12.78
N GLU A 221 -16.84 6.78 12.42
CA GLU A 221 -17.74 6.38 11.33
C GLU A 221 -19.18 6.91 11.53
N SER A 222 -19.68 6.95 12.77
CA SER A 222 -21.05 7.42 13.05
C SER A 222 -21.23 8.93 12.87
N LEU A 223 -20.13 9.70 12.97
CA LEU A 223 -20.12 11.16 12.87
C LEU A 223 -19.75 11.66 11.47
N TYR A 224 -19.55 10.75 10.53
CA TYR A 224 -19.22 11.10 9.16
C TYR A 224 -20.48 11.26 8.31
N ASP A 225 -20.66 12.47 7.79
CA ASP A 225 -21.72 12.80 6.85
C ASP A 225 -21.23 12.49 5.42
N GLU A 226 -21.69 11.35 4.88
CA GLU A 226 -21.38 10.93 3.50
C GLU A 226 -21.96 11.86 2.43
N GLN A 227 -23.06 12.55 2.72
CA GLN A 227 -23.71 13.44 1.75
C GLN A 227 -22.89 14.72 1.55
N ASN A 228 -22.35 15.26 2.64
CA ASN A 228 -21.61 16.52 2.62
C ASN A 228 -20.09 16.35 2.68
N ASN A 229 -19.60 15.11 2.78
CA ASN A 229 -18.18 14.78 2.94
C ASN A 229 -17.55 15.53 4.13
N ARG A 230 -18.25 15.50 5.27
CA ARG A 230 -17.92 16.26 6.48
C ARG A 230 -17.90 15.35 7.70
N CYS A 231 -17.18 15.79 8.71
CA CYS A 231 -17.09 15.11 9.98
C CYS A 231 -17.60 16.01 11.09
N GLY A 232 -18.52 15.49 11.91
CA GLY A 232 -19.05 16.19 13.06
C GLY A 232 -17.98 16.46 14.11
N GLU A 233 -17.10 15.49 14.36
CA GLU A 233 -15.99 15.64 15.30
C GLU A 233 -14.80 14.77 14.88
N ARG A 234 -13.59 15.36 14.86
CA ARG A 234 -12.37 14.62 14.52
C ARG A 234 -11.89 13.80 15.70
N ASP A 235 -11.40 12.60 15.49
CA ASP A 235 -10.74 11.78 16.51
C ASP A 235 -9.34 11.35 16.02
N HIS A 236 -8.64 10.54 16.81
CA HIS A 236 -7.40 9.87 16.42
C HIS A 236 -7.37 8.44 16.96
N PRO A 237 -6.61 7.51 16.35
CA PRO A 237 -6.52 6.14 16.85
C PRO A 237 -6.00 6.07 18.27
N ALA A 238 -6.66 5.33 19.15
CA ALA A 238 -6.27 5.13 20.55
C ALA A 238 -4.87 4.50 20.68
N ASP A 239 -4.53 3.62 19.74
CA ASP A 239 -3.28 2.86 19.75
C ASP A 239 -2.07 3.67 19.22
N TYR A 240 -2.33 4.86 18.66
CA TYR A 240 -1.32 5.75 18.07
C TYR A 240 -0.14 6.03 19.01
N TYR A 241 -0.41 6.23 20.30
CA TYR A 241 0.61 6.56 21.30
C TYR A 241 1.15 5.34 22.07
N LEU A 242 0.47 4.19 21.98
CA LEU A 242 0.87 2.97 22.69
C LEU A 242 1.91 2.19 21.89
N GLU A 243 1.75 2.12 20.55
CA GLU A 243 2.68 1.41 19.67
C GLU A 243 4.07 2.07 19.65
N LEU A 244 4.14 3.41 19.70
CA LEU A 244 5.42 4.14 19.76
C LEU A 244 6.17 3.92 21.08
N ARG A 245 5.46 3.67 22.19
CA ARG A 245 6.09 3.36 23.48
C ARG A 245 6.67 1.95 23.48
N GLY A 246 5.97 0.96 22.91
CA GLY A 246 6.47 -0.41 22.82
C GLY A 246 7.80 -0.55 22.07
N VAL A 247 7.98 0.23 20.98
CA VAL A 247 9.22 0.24 20.18
C VAL A 247 10.38 0.93 20.90
N LEU A 248 10.09 1.94 21.74
CA LEU A 248 11.13 2.62 22.53
C LEU A 248 11.57 1.78 23.75
N TYR A 249 10.68 1.01 24.35
CA TYR A 249 11.02 0.18 25.52
C TYR A 249 11.84 -1.08 25.17
N THR A 250 11.67 -1.66 23.98
CA THR A 250 12.49 -2.80 23.53
C THR A 250 13.92 -2.43 23.15
N HIS A 251 14.21 -1.15 22.87
CA HIS A 251 15.57 -0.68 22.59
C HIS A 251 16.34 -0.15 23.80
N GLN A 252 15.66 0.20 24.92
CA GLN A 252 16.35 0.72 26.11
C GLN A 252 16.68 -0.33 27.17
N ASN A 253 16.01 -1.48 27.20
CA ASN A 253 16.24 -2.50 28.23
C ASN A 253 16.91 -3.77 27.70
N GLY A 254 18.05 -3.59 27.02
CA GLY A 254 18.96 -4.67 26.67
C GLY A 254 19.67 -5.31 27.88
N LEU A 255 18.91 -5.73 28.90
CA LEU A 255 19.41 -6.66 29.91
C LEU A 255 18.32 -7.69 30.23
N PRO A 256 18.63 -9.00 30.12
CA PRO A 256 17.76 -10.03 30.63
C PRO A 256 17.75 -9.96 32.16
N VAL A 257 16.56 -9.85 32.74
CA VAL A 257 16.38 -10.09 34.18
C VAL A 257 16.23 -11.61 34.35
N THR A 258 17.26 -12.24 34.92
CA THR A 258 17.17 -13.56 35.56
C THR A 258 16.49 -13.44 36.91
#